data_AF-A0A0G9H9C9-F1
#
_entry.id   AF-A0A0G9H9C9-F1
#
_cell.length_a   1.000
_cell.length_b   1.000
_cell.length_c   1.000
_cell.angle_alpha   90.00
_cell.angle_beta   90.00
_cell.angle_gamma   90.00
#
_symmetry.space_group_name_H-M   'P 1'
#
loop_
_entity.id
_entity.type
_entity.pdbx_description
1 polymer ?
#
loop_
_entity_poly.entity_id
_entity_poly.type
_entity_poly.pdbx_seq_one_letter_code
_entity_poly.pdbx_strand_id
1 'polypeptide(L)'
;MNYEKRNFTGSILDGFYFLSDLLRTKSGVEGDGATLIGQALGGATPKIKLNRLQSESELNVQRGMEQLLRGFYQAIRNPRSHEKINDSEVDAQDLLVFIGYLVRNIDQAKSQFSRDDFLKRVIDPDFVPQARYAKLLVDQIPVGQRLEVFLDAYRAKEQSAPDRLIHFFSALLPELSEADRKQVCDVISEELRIAEDDATIRFNIGCFEGKMWVNFDEAARLRVENRLIRSVRDGRWDTNTEKLRGGALGTWSQDIVPYFSLKKEMLGAITAKLASRDSEQIDYVMKYVFSWVSDLAEAMPPALGFVLKDGLNAGDERFWEALTFWPPWPADTWPSGVLKAFNDFKAVEKPASSFDDDDIPF
;
A
#
# COMPACT_ATOMS: atom_id res chain seq x y z
N MET A 1 3.60 38.53 1.76
CA MET A 1 3.17 38.04 3.09
C MET A 1 2.32 39.08 3.82
N ASN A 2 1.59 38.71 4.89
CA ASN A 2 0.74 39.65 5.65
C ASN A 2 1.52 40.87 6.17
N TYR A 3 2.77 40.66 6.57
CA TYR A 3 3.63 41.72 7.12
C TYR A 3 3.93 42.82 6.10
N GLU A 4 4.30 42.45 4.87
CA GLU A 4 4.57 43.39 3.76
C GLU A 4 3.33 44.19 3.36
N LYS A 5 2.14 43.61 3.56
CA LYS A 5 0.85 44.27 3.34
C LYS A 5 0.40 45.13 4.53
N ARG A 6 1.24 45.27 5.57
CA ARG A 6 0.95 45.94 6.84
C ARG A 6 -0.25 45.35 7.59
N ASN A 7 -0.54 44.07 7.36
CA ASN A 7 -1.48 43.29 8.15
C ASN A 7 -0.74 42.65 9.34
N PHE A 8 -0.49 43.46 10.37
CA PHE A 8 0.32 43.08 11.53
C PHE A 8 -0.36 42.00 12.39
N THR A 9 -1.64 42.15 12.70
CA THR A 9 -2.44 41.13 13.40
C THR A 9 -2.42 39.79 12.68
N GLY A 10 -2.59 39.80 11.35
CA GLY A 10 -2.52 38.59 10.54
C GLY A 10 -1.15 37.93 10.57
N SER A 11 -0.07 38.72 10.58
CA SER A 11 1.30 38.20 10.67
C SER A 11 1.57 37.51 12.01
N ILE A 12 1.08 38.08 13.11
CA ILE A 12 1.18 37.47 14.44
C ILE A 12 0.43 36.14 14.48
N LEU A 13 -0.80 36.10 13.94
CA LEU A 13 -1.61 34.88 13.85
C LEU A 13 -0.92 33.79 13.02
N ASP A 14 -0.34 34.15 11.87
CA ASP A 14 0.45 33.22 11.04
C ASP A 14 1.60 32.59 11.85
N GLY A 15 2.30 33.39 12.66
CA GLY A 15 3.35 32.90 13.57
C GLY A 15 2.83 31.92 14.63
N PHE A 16 1.66 32.18 15.22
CA PHE A 16 1.02 31.25 16.15
C PHE A 16 0.55 29.96 15.48
N TYR A 17 0.03 30.04 14.25
CA TYR A 17 -0.34 28.85 13.48
C TYR A 17 0.87 27.96 13.20
N PHE A 18 1.99 28.56 12.78
CA PHE A 18 3.24 27.85 12.61
C PHE A 18 3.72 27.19 13.92
N LEU A 19 3.71 27.94 15.03
CA LEU A 19 4.10 27.41 16.34
C LEU A 19 3.20 26.26 16.81
N SER A 20 1.90 26.34 16.55
CA SER A 20 0.94 25.26 16.86
C SER A 20 1.25 24.01 16.03
N ASP A 21 1.52 24.19 14.74
CA ASP A 21 1.84 23.10 13.82
C ASP A 21 3.15 22.40 14.20
N LEU A 22 4.17 23.18 14.58
CA LEU A 22 5.44 22.65 15.11
C LEU A 22 5.22 21.81 16.37
N LEU A 23 4.38 22.29 17.31
CA LEU A 23 4.05 21.54 18.52
C LEU A 23 3.33 20.22 18.20
N ARG A 24 2.34 20.22 17.31
CA ARG A 24 1.64 18.99 16.88
C ARG A 24 2.61 18.01 16.21
N THR A 25 3.42 18.51 15.28
CA THR A 25 4.40 17.71 14.54
C THR A 25 5.44 17.06 15.46
N LYS A 26 5.96 17.80 16.45
CA LYS A 26 6.99 17.28 17.39
C LYS A 26 6.43 16.38 18.48
N SER A 27 5.22 16.66 18.97
CA SER A 27 4.61 15.90 20.08
C SER A 27 3.74 14.73 19.64
N GLY A 28 3.19 14.79 18.43
CA GLY A 28 2.20 13.84 17.91
C GLY A 28 0.82 13.96 18.52
N VAL A 29 0.52 15.04 19.26
CA VAL A 29 -0.77 15.23 19.91
C VAL A 29 -1.63 16.24 19.14
N GLU A 30 -2.93 15.98 19.11
CA GLU A 30 -3.93 16.86 18.51
C GLU A 30 -4.48 17.86 19.52
N GLY A 31 -5.05 18.96 19.02
CA GLY A 31 -5.69 19.99 19.85
C GLY A 31 -5.27 21.41 19.49
N ASP A 32 -5.66 22.38 20.33
CA ASP A 32 -5.32 23.79 20.15
C ASP A 32 -5.07 24.49 21.48
N GLY A 33 -4.37 25.62 21.42
CA GLY A 33 -4.15 26.52 22.55
C GLY A 33 -3.53 25.84 23.77
N ALA A 34 -4.07 26.15 24.94
CA ALA A 34 -3.54 25.65 26.22
C ALA A 34 -3.57 24.12 26.32
N THR A 35 -4.54 23.45 25.71
CA THR A 35 -4.64 21.98 25.73
C THR A 35 -3.48 21.33 24.98
N LEU A 36 -3.20 21.81 23.76
CA LEU A 36 -2.07 21.34 22.95
C LEU A 36 -0.74 21.50 23.70
N ILE A 37 -0.51 22.68 24.28
CA ILE A 37 0.72 23.00 25.02
C ILE A 37 0.89 22.06 26.23
N GLY A 38 -0.21 21.81 26.96
CA GLY A 38 -0.19 20.92 28.10
C GLY A 38 0.15 19.48 27.77
N GLN A 39 -0.41 18.97 26.68
CA GLN A 39 -0.14 17.61 26.21
C GLN A 39 1.29 17.48 25.66
N ALA A 40 1.81 18.52 25.00
CA ALA A 40 3.12 18.49 24.37
C ALA A 40 4.28 18.65 25.37
N LEU A 41 4.17 19.60 26.30
CA LEU A 41 5.28 20.04 27.17
C LEU A 41 5.06 19.74 28.66
N GLY A 42 3.84 19.40 29.07
CA GLY A 42 3.48 19.17 30.46
C GLY A 42 3.66 17.71 30.94
N GLY A 43 3.38 17.50 32.22
CA GLY A 43 3.41 16.18 32.86
C GLY A 43 4.81 15.72 33.29
N ALA A 44 4.87 14.52 33.90
CA ALA A 44 6.13 13.92 34.35
C ALA A 44 7.00 13.42 33.18
N THR A 45 6.37 13.05 32.07
CA THR A 45 7.02 12.55 30.86
C THR A 45 6.52 13.34 29.65
N PRO A 46 7.00 14.58 29.43
CA PRO A 46 6.54 15.41 28.32
C PRO A 46 6.94 14.79 26.98
N LYS A 47 6.08 14.97 25.96
CA LYS A 47 6.30 14.47 24.60
C LYS A 47 7.45 15.20 23.90
N ILE A 48 7.60 16.48 24.21
CA ILE A 48 8.70 17.33 23.76
C ILE A 48 9.59 17.63 24.97
N LYS A 49 10.84 17.14 24.92
CA LYS A 49 11.84 17.40 25.96
C LYS A 49 12.75 18.54 25.52
N LEU A 50 12.62 19.70 26.16
CA LEU A 50 13.43 20.89 25.86
C LEU A 50 14.91 20.70 26.27
N ASN A 51 15.17 19.79 27.21
CA ASN A 51 16.49 19.46 27.72
C ASN A 51 16.50 18.00 28.25
N ARG A 52 17.49 17.61 29.06
CA ARG A 52 17.63 16.22 29.52
C ARG A 52 16.69 15.84 30.68
N LEU A 53 16.09 16.82 31.35
CA LEU A 53 15.22 16.64 32.51
C LEU A 53 15.90 15.88 33.67
N GLN A 54 17.21 16.05 33.86
CA GLN A 54 18.00 15.34 34.87
C GLN A 54 18.19 16.17 36.14
N SER A 55 18.29 17.49 36.01
CA SER A 55 18.43 18.42 37.13
C SER A 55 17.14 19.17 37.45
N GLU A 56 17.02 19.69 38.67
CA GLU A 56 15.91 20.57 39.06
C GLU A 56 15.83 21.81 38.16
N SER A 57 16.98 22.39 37.79
CA SER A 57 17.04 23.52 36.86
C SER A 57 16.45 23.16 35.50
N GLU A 58 16.76 21.99 34.96
CA GLU A 58 16.23 21.50 33.70
C GLU A 58 14.71 21.26 33.75
N LEU A 59 14.22 20.69 34.86
CA LEU A 59 12.80 20.51 35.11
C LEU A 59 12.06 21.85 35.21
N ASN A 60 12.69 22.85 35.85
CA ASN A 60 12.13 24.20 35.96
C ASN A 60 12.06 24.89 34.60
N VAL A 61 13.06 24.73 33.73
CA VAL A 61 13.01 25.25 32.34
C VAL A 61 11.84 24.63 31.58
N GLN A 62 11.64 23.31 31.68
CA GLN A 62 10.52 22.62 31.03
C GLN A 62 9.17 23.15 31.49
N ARG A 63 8.94 23.22 32.81
CA ARG A 63 7.70 23.71 33.41
C ARG A 63 7.48 25.20 33.11
N GLY A 64 8.52 26.01 33.20
CA GLY A 64 8.45 27.44 32.92
C GLY A 64 8.10 27.72 31.47
N MET A 65 8.71 27.00 30.52
CA MET A 65 8.39 27.15 29.10
C MET A 65 6.95 26.74 28.79
N GLU A 66 6.47 25.65 29.39
CA GLU A 66 5.07 25.21 29.28
C GLU A 66 4.09 26.29 29.76
N GLN A 67 4.35 26.89 30.93
CA GLN A 67 3.54 27.97 31.48
C GLN A 67 3.59 29.24 30.64
N LEU A 68 4.79 29.63 30.17
CA LEU A 68 4.98 30.79 29.29
C LEU A 68 4.17 30.63 28.00
N LEU A 69 4.25 29.47 27.34
CA LEU A 69 3.47 29.19 26.14
C LEU A 69 1.97 29.24 26.41
N ARG A 70 1.49 28.64 27.51
CA ARG A 70 0.06 28.69 27.86
C ARG A 70 -0.42 30.11 28.09
N GLY A 71 0.34 30.90 28.83
CA GLY A 71 0.05 32.31 29.07
C GLY A 71 0.06 33.11 27.78
N PHE A 72 1.03 32.84 26.90
CA PHE A 72 1.18 33.51 25.62
C PHE A 72 0.00 33.22 24.68
N TYR A 73 -0.46 31.97 24.59
CA TYR A 73 -1.67 31.66 23.82
C TYR A 73 -2.93 32.29 24.42
N GLN A 74 -3.08 32.25 25.74
CA GLN A 74 -4.26 32.82 26.41
C GLN A 74 -4.32 34.34 26.33
N ALA A 75 -3.21 35.03 26.54
CA ALA A 75 -3.16 36.49 26.60
C ALA A 75 -3.00 37.16 25.23
N ILE A 76 -2.31 36.50 24.28
CA ILE A 76 -1.95 37.13 23.00
C ILE A 76 -2.73 36.51 21.85
N ARG A 77 -2.66 35.18 21.65
CA ARG A 77 -3.30 34.52 20.51
C ARG A 77 -4.82 34.56 20.61
N ASN A 78 -5.39 34.09 21.72
CA ASN A 78 -6.83 33.89 21.84
C ASN A 78 -7.65 35.17 21.63
N PRO A 79 -7.28 36.33 22.22
CA PRO A 79 -7.99 37.58 21.92
C PRO A 79 -7.96 37.93 20.43
N ARG A 80 -6.83 37.71 19.74
CA ARG A 80 -6.68 37.99 18.30
C ARG A 80 -7.48 37.03 17.40
N SER A 81 -7.80 35.83 17.90
CA SER A 81 -8.63 34.85 17.17
C SER A 81 -10.14 35.05 17.38
N HIS A 82 -10.55 35.71 18.47
CA HIS A 82 -11.96 35.89 18.81
C HIS A 82 -12.46 37.33 18.65
N GLU A 83 -11.56 38.31 18.69
CA GLU A 83 -11.87 39.73 18.64
C GLU A 83 -11.03 40.44 17.57
N LYS A 84 -11.52 41.59 17.08
CA LYS A 84 -10.80 42.39 16.10
C LYS A 84 -9.79 43.29 16.81
N ILE A 85 -8.53 42.89 16.76
CA ILE A 85 -7.39 43.67 17.28
C ILE A 85 -6.62 44.29 16.12
N ASN A 86 -6.27 45.57 16.24
CA ASN A 86 -5.40 46.27 15.29
C ASN A 86 -4.02 46.44 15.92
N ASP A 87 -3.14 45.48 15.70
CA ASP A 87 -1.76 45.53 16.19
C ASP A 87 -0.94 46.58 15.43
N SER A 88 -0.03 47.25 16.14
CA SER A 88 0.96 48.12 15.51
C SER A 88 2.11 47.30 14.90
N GLU A 89 2.94 47.96 14.10
CA GLU A 89 4.16 47.35 13.57
C GLU A 89 5.12 46.89 14.68
N VAL A 90 5.23 47.70 15.74
CA VAL A 90 6.09 47.41 16.90
C VAL A 90 5.57 46.17 17.64
N ASP A 91 4.26 46.10 17.90
CA ASP A 91 3.65 44.92 18.54
C ASP A 91 3.92 43.65 17.73
N ALA A 92 3.77 43.71 16.40
CA ALA A 92 4.06 42.58 15.54
C ALA A 92 5.54 42.17 15.58
N GLN A 93 6.47 43.11 15.55
CA GLN A 93 7.91 42.80 15.62
C GLN A 93 8.26 42.10 16.93
N ASP A 94 7.84 42.66 18.08
CA ASP A 94 8.15 42.11 19.39
C ASP A 94 7.57 40.71 19.58
N LEU A 95 6.30 40.53 19.19
CA LEU A 95 5.62 39.25 19.30
C LEU A 95 6.20 38.21 18.35
N LEU A 96 6.55 38.58 17.11
CA LEU A 96 7.17 37.66 16.15
C LEU A 96 8.59 37.26 16.58
N VAL A 97 9.36 38.16 17.17
CA VAL A 97 10.69 37.84 17.74
C VAL A 97 10.54 36.82 18.87
N PHE A 98 9.55 37.01 19.74
CA PHE A 98 9.28 36.07 20.83
C PHE A 98 8.77 34.71 20.32
N ILE A 99 7.86 34.70 19.34
CA ILE A 99 7.45 33.47 18.64
C ILE A 99 8.67 32.77 18.05
N GLY A 100 9.57 33.51 17.39
CA GLY A 100 10.81 32.96 16.84
C GLY A 100 11.73 32.35 17.91
N TYR A 101 11.80 32.95 19.10
CA TYR A 101 12.52 32.36 20.23
C TYR A 101 11.88 31.04 20.67
N LEU A 102 10.56 30.97 20.83
CA LEU A 102 9.84 29.75 21.21
C LEU A 102 10.02 28.65 20.17
N VAL A 103 9.88 29.00 18.88
CA VAL A 103 10.09 28.09 17.74
C VAL A 103 11.48 27.46 17.81
N ARG A 104 12.55 28.25 17.99
CA ARG A 104 13.92 27.71 18.06
C ARG A 104 14.10 26.73 19.22
N ASN A 105 13.52 27.04 20.38
CA ASN A 105 13.61 26.15 21.55
C ASN A 105 12.87 24.82 21.33
N ILE A 106 11.67 24.87 20.73
CA ILE A 106 10.88 23.67 20.44
C ILE A 106 11.49 22.85 19.29
N ASP A 107 12.02 23.52 18.27
CA ASP A 107 12.61 22.85 17.13
C ASP A 107 13.88 22.07 17.50
N GLN A 108 14.72 22.65 18.37
CA GLN A 108 15.92 21.98 18.91
C GLN A 108 15.61 20.89 19.94
N ALA A 109 14.38 20.84 20.46
CA ALA A 109 13.97 19.84 21.43
C ALA A 109 13.91 18.44 20.82
N LYS A 110 14.32 17.44 21.59
CA LYS A 110 14.23 16.04 21.17
C LYS A 110 12.78 15.56 21.29
N SER A 111 12.22 15.08 20.18
CA SER A 111 10.96 14.31 20.20
C SER A 111 11.20 12.95 20.86
N GLN A 112 10.20 12.44 21.58
CA GLN A 112 10.26 11.07 22.11
C GLN A 112 10.22 10.03 20.98
N PHE A 113 9.64 10.38 19.83
CA PHE A 113 9.57 9.54 18.65
C PHE A 113 10.81 9.73 17.78
N SER A 114 11.46 8.61 17.43
CA SER A 114 12.60 8.53 16.52
C SER A 114 12.20 7.60 15.38
N ARG A 115 12.17 8.12 14.14
CA ARG A 115 11.82 7.32 12.95
C ARG A 115 12.78 6.16 12.78
N ASP A 116 14.08 6.40 12.94
CA ASP A 116 15.12 5.37 12.79
C ASP A 116 14.96 4.25 13.81
N ASP A 117 14.69 4.59 15.07
CA ASP A 117 14.50 3.57 16.11
C ASP A 117 13.16 2.85 15.98
N PHE A 118 12.14 3.55 15.46
CA PHE A 118 10.86 2.93 15.16
C PHE A 118 10.97 1.96 13.99
N LEU A 119 11.67 2.34 12.92
CA LEU A 119 11.87 1.51 11.74
C LEU A 119 12.54 0.18 12.09
N LYS A 120 13.55 0.20 12.98
CA LYS A 120 14.21 -1.03 13.49
C LYS A 120 13.22 -2.03 14.10
N ARG A 121 12.13 -1.54 14.71
CA ARG A 121 11.08 -2.40 15.29
C ARG A 121 10.12 -2.96 14.23
N VAL A 122 9.99 -2.30 13.09
CA VAL A 122 9.15 -2.74 11.96
C VAL A 122 9.87 -3.81 11.14
N ILE A 123 11.17 -3.65 10.90
CA ILE A 123 12.00 -4.63 10.18
C ILE A 123 12.61 -5.71 11.09
N ASP A 124 12.21 -5.74 12.36
CA ASP A 124 12.73 -6.65 13.37
C ASP A 124 12.49 -8.13 12.96
N PRO A 125 13.51 -9.01 13.06
CA PRO A 125 13.34 -10.45 12.89
C PRO A 125 12.22 -11.07 13.74
N ASP A 126 11.99 -10.53 14.93
CA ASP A 126 11.00 -10.98 15.90
C ASP A 126 9.68 -10.19 15.81
N PHE A 127 9.45 -9.43 14.73
CA PHE A 127 8.16 -8.80 14.47
C PHE A 127 7.06 -9.87 14.45
N VAL A 128 6.01 -9.67 15.24
CA VAL A 128 4.87 -10.61 15.31
C VAL A 128 3.92 -10.32 14.13
N PRO A 129 3.82 -11.20 13.11
CA PRO A 129 2.99 -10.98 11.93
C PRO A 129 1.51 -11.19 12.27
N GLN A 130 0.93 -10.21 12.98
CA GLN A 130 -0.46 -10.23 13.38
C GLN A 130 -1.04 -8.81 13.38
N ALA A 131 -2.27 -8.68 12.88
CA ALA A 131 -2.98 -7.41 12.80
C ALA A 131 -3.02 -6.64 14.13
N ARG A 132 -3.23 -7.33 15.26
CA ARG A 132 -3.27 -6.71 16.60
C ARG A 132 -1.92 -6.08 16.98
N TYR A 133 -0.81 -6.78 16.76
CA TYR A 133 0.52 -6.27 17.08
C TYR A 133 0.87 -5.07 16.20
N ALA A 134 0.61 -5.19 14.89
CA ALA A 134 0.81 -4.09 13.94
C ALA A 134 0.02 -2.84 14.34
N LYS A 135 -1.25 -2.98 14.75
CA LYS A 135 -2.06 -1.84 15.22
C LYS A 135 -1.46 -1.17 16.46
N LEU A 136 -1.00 -1.94 17.44
CA LEU A 136 -0.34 -1.40 18.64
C LEU A 136 0.97 -0.67 18.33
N LEU A 137 1.71 -1.08 17.30
CA LEU A 137 2.88 -0.36 16.82
C LEU A 137 2.47 0.95 16.12
N VAL A 138 1.50 0.89 15.22
CA VAL A 138 1.00 2.07 14.49
C VAL A 138 0.45 3.15 15.43
N ASP A 139 -0.20 2.76 16.53
CA ASP A 139 -0.72 3.68 17.54
C ASP A 139 0.37 4.45 18.31
N GLN A 140 1.63 4.03 18.19
CA GLN A 140 2.78 4.75 18.75
C GLN A 140 3.34 5.79 17.78
N ILE A 141 2.91 5.80 16.52
CA ILE A 141 3.39 6.74 15.50
C ILE A 141 2.58 8.05 15.59
N PRO A 142 3.23 9.20 15.84
CA PRO A 142 2.62 10.52 15.71
C PRO A 142 1.90 10.68 14.37
N VAL A 143 0.68 11.25 14.36
CA VAL A 143 -0.13 11.39 13.14
C VAL A 143 0.66 12.06 12.01
N GLY A 144 1.32 13.19 12.29
CA GLY A 144 2.15 13.91 11.31
C GLY A 144 3.44 13.20 10.86
N GLN A 145 3.77 12.04 11.43
CA GLN A 145 4.93 11.22 11.05
C GLN A 145 4.53 9.93 10.31
N ARG A 146 3.23 9.61 10.22
CA ARG A 146 2.75 8.34 9.69
C ARG A 146 3.15 8.10 8.23
N LEU A 147 3.01 9.11 7.38
CA LEU A 147 3.42 9.04 5.97
C LEU A 147 4.92 8.74 5.87
N GLU A 148 5.75 9.51 6.55
CA GLU A 148 7.20 9.34 6.51
C GLU A 148 7.64 7.96 7.00
N VAL A 149 7.05 7.46 8.09
CA VAL A 149 7.32 6.11 8.60
C VAL A 149 6.87 5.04 7.60
N PHE A 150 5.73 5.23 6.93
CA PHE A 150 5.28 4.34 5.86
C PHE A 150 6.33 4.28 4.75
N LEU A 151 6.76 5.44 4.25
CA LEU A 151 7.72 5.53 3.14
C LEU A 151 9.09 4.97 3.53
N ASP A 152 9.55 5.19 4.76
CA ASP A 152 10.80 4.65 5.27
C ASP A 152 10.74 3.11 5.38
N ALA A 153 9.64 2.56 5.90
CA ALA A 153 9.40 1.12 5.93
C ALA A 153 9.31 0.51 4.51
N TYR A 154 8.67 1.22 3.57
CA TYR A 154 8.56 0.77 2.18
C TYR A 154 9.92 0.76 1.47
N ARG A 155 10.76 1.77 1.70
CA ARG A 155 12.14 1.81 1.17
C ARG A 155 13.00 0.72 1.78
N ALA A 156 12.79 0.40 3.06
CA ALA A 156 13.50 -0.66 3.76
C ALA A 156 12.91 -2.07 3.51
N LYS A 157 11.97 -2.24 2.57
CA LYS A 157 11.24 -3.50 2.37
C LYS A 157 12.11 -4.74 2.17
N GLU A 158 13.25 -4.59 1.52
CA GLU A 158 14.20 -5.68 1.26
C GLU A 158 14.91 -6.18 2.54
N GLN A 159 14.87 -5.41 3.62
CA GLN A 159 15.46 -5.75 4.91
C GLN A 159 14.51 -6.54 5.82
N SER A 160 13.26 -6.75 5.39
CA SER A 160 12.24 -7.45 6.17
C SER A 160 11.55 -8.54 5.36
N ALA A 161 10.94 -9.49 6.07
CA ALA A 161 10.12 -10.51 5.43
C ALA A 161 8.77 -9.89 4.97
N PRO A 162 8.26 -10.28 3.78
CA PRO A 162 7.05 -9.67 3.22
C PRO A 162 5.80 -9.79 4.12
N ASP A 163 5.63 -10.92 4.82
CA ASP A 163 4.51 -11.19 5.72
C ASP A 163 4.39 -10.16 6.87
N ARG A 164 5.54 -9.71 7.40
CA ARG A 164 5.60 -8.71 8.47
C ARG A 164 5.12 -7.35 7.97
N LEU A 165 5.58 -6.95 6.79
CA LEU A 165 5.24 -5.67 6.19
C LEU A 165 3.78 -5.61 5.72
N ILE A 166 3.20 -6.74 5.28
CA ILE A 166 1.77 -6.84 4.98
C ILE A 166 0.95 -6.38 6.19
N HIS A 167 1.22 -6.93 7.38
CA HIS A 167 0.47 -6.56 8.58
C HIS A 167 0.71 -5.11 9.00
N PHE A 168 1.95 -4.63 8.89
CA PHE A 168 2.29 -3.25 9.23
C PHE A 168 1.58 -2.25 8.31
N PHE A 169 1.67 -2.41 6.99
CA PHE A 169 1.03 -1.50 6.05
C PHE A 169 -0.49 -1.63 6.06
N SER A 170 -1.04 -2.83 6.25
CA SER A 170 -2.50 -3.03 6.42
C SER A 170 -3.03 -2.27 7.64
N ALA A 171 -2.22 -2.10 8.69
CA ALA A 171 -2.59 -1.30 9.86
C ALA A 171 -2.35 0.21 9.67
N LEU A 172 -1.30 0.61 8.95
CA LEU A 172 -0.88 2.01 8.81
C LEU A 172 -1.58 2.74 7.66
N LEU A 173 -1.81 2.09 6.52
CA LEU A 173 -2.37 2.72 5.33
C LEU A 173 -3.78 3.32 5.56
N PRO A 174 -4.70 2.67 6.30
CA PRO A 174 -6.02 3.25 6.60
C PRO A 174 -5.95 4.47 7.54
N GLU A 175 -4.85 4.62 8.27
CA GLU A 175 -4.59 5.66 9.27
C GLU A 175 -3.96 6.93 8.66
N LEU A 176 -3.72 6.92 7.34
CA LEU A 176 -3.19 8.03 6.56
C LEU A 176 -4.32 8.92 6.01
N SER A 177 -4.02 10.22 5.81
CA SER A 177 -4.94 11.13 5.13
C SER A 177 -5.13 10.73 3.65
N GLU A 178 -6.14 11.28 2.98
CA GLU A 178 -6.33 11.05 1.54
C GLU A 178 -5.14 11.56 0.72
N ALA A 179 -4.58 12.72 1.07
CA ALA A 179 -3.40 13.28 0.43
C ALA A 179 -2.16 12.37 0.62
N ASP A 180 -1.95 11.85 1.83
CA ASP A 180 -0.84 10.95 2.12
C ASP A 180 -0.98 9.61 1.38
N ARG A 181 -2.20 9.05 1.31
CA ARG A 181 -2.47 7.82 0.54
C ARG A 181 -2.19 8.03 -0.95
N LYS A 182 -2.51 9.21 -1.50
CA LYS A 182 -2.13 9.55 -2.87
C LYS A 182 -0.60 9.59 -3.02
N GLN A 183 0.12 10.22 -2.08
CA GLN A 183 1.58 10.27 -2.13
C GLN A 183 2.23 8.87 -2.05
N VAL A 184 1.67 7.97 -1.25
CA VAL A 184 2.07 6.55 -1.23
C VAL A 184 1.89 5.92 -2.62
N CYS A 185 0.73 6.11 -3.24
CA CYS A 185 0.46 5.60 -4.59
C CYS A 185 1.44 6.17 -5.62
N ASP A 186 1.76 7.47 -5.54
CA ASP A 186 2.71 8.13 -6.44
C ASP A 186 4.12 7.53 -6.29
N VAL A 187 4.59 7.28 -5.06
CA VAL A 187 5.90 6.67 -4.80
C VAL A 187 5.98 5.23 -5.30
N ILE A 188 4.96 4.42 -5.03
CA ILE A 188 4.88 3.02 -5.52
C ILE A 188 4.85 3.01 -7.05
N SER A 189 4.08 3.91 -7.65
CA SER A 189 3.96 4.03 -9.11
C SER A 189 5.30 4.32 -9.77
N GLU A 190 6.10 5.21 -9.18
CA GLU A 190 7.45 5.52 -9.68
C GLU A 190 8.33 4.27 -9.69
N GLU A 191 8.34 3.50 -8.60
CA GLU A 191 9.13 2.28 -8.52
C GLU A 191 8.65 1.24 -9.54
N LEU A 192 7.35 1.01 -9.66
CA LEU A 192 6.77 0.06 -10.63
C LEU A 192 7.04 0.46 -12.09
N ARG A 193 7.19 1.76 -12.38
CA ARG A 193 7.53 2.26 -13.72
C ARG A 193 8.90 1.79 -14.18
N ILE A 194 9.85 1.66 -13.26
CA ILE A 194 11.23 1.29 -13.57
C ILE A 194 11.61 -0.13 -13.12
N ALA A 195 10.83 -0.78 -12.27
CA ALA A 195 11.12 -2.11 -11.72
C ALA A 195 11.47 -3.12 -12.83
N GLU A 196 12.66 -3.73 -12.75
CA GLU A 196 13.14 -4.73 -13.71
C GLU A 196 12.99 -6.16 -13.16
N ASP A 197 13.07 -6.31 -11.84
CA ASP A 197 12.94 -7.59 -11.17
C ASP A 197 11.46 -7.95 -10.92
N ASP A 198 11.20 -9.24 -10.71
CA ASP A 198 9.86 -9.74 -10.39
C ASP A 198 9.51 -9.57 -8.90
N ALA A 199 10.50 -9.48 -8.02
CA ALA A 199 10.29 -9.45 -6.57
C ALA A 199 9.60 -8.13 -6.15
N THR A 200 10.00 -7.01 -6.72
CA THR A 200 9.36 -5.70 -6.55
C THR A 200 7.89 -5.72 -6.97
N ILE A 201 7.57 -6.37 -8.09
CA ILE A 201 6.17 -6.50 -8.54
C ILE A 201 5.39 -7.40 -7.57
N ARG A 202 5.91 -8.58 -7.24
CA ARG A 202 5.23 -9.52 -6.32
C ARG A 202 5.03 -8.90 -4.96
N PHE A 203 6.01 -8.16 -4.44
CA PHE A 203 5.88 -7.43 -3.19
C PHE A 203 4.71 -6.48 -3.25
N ASN A 204 4.65 -5.60 -4.25
CA ASN A 204 3.57 -4.62 -4.33
C ASN A 204 2.18 -5.25 -4.50
N ILE A 205 2.06 -6.32 -5.29
CA ILE A 205 0.80 -7.02 -5.48
C ILE A 205 0.38 -7.77 -4.21
N GLY A 206 1.31 -8.45 -3.55
CA GLY A 206 1.03 -9.23 -2.35
C GLY A 206 0.89 -8.40 -1.07
N CYS A 207 1.42 -7.17 -1.05
CA CYS A 207 1.48 -6.34 0.15
C CYS A 207 0.26 -5.41 0.31
N PHE A 208 -0.40 -5.09 -0.79
CA PHE A 208 -1.51 -4.14 -0.81
C PHE A 208 -2.79 -4.78 -1.35
N GLU A 209 -3.94 -4.31 -0.87
CA GLU A 209 -5.23 -4.79 -1.36
C GLU A 209 -5.38 -4.52 -2.87
N GLY A 210 -5.92 -5.48 -3.62
CA GLY A 210 -6.04 -5.38 -5.07
C GLY A 210 -6.78 -4.14 -5.57
N LYS A 211 -7.78 -3.65 -4.82
CA LYS A 211 -8.52 -2.43 -5.14
C LYS A 211 -7.65 -1.16 -5.16
N MET A 212 -6.48 -1.18 -4.52
CA MET A 212 -5.52 -0.07 -4.56
C MET A 212 -4.92 0.08 -5.96
N TRP A 213 -4.93 -0.99 -6.78
CA TRP A 213 -4.35 -1.00 -8.11
C TRP A 213 -4.84 0.17 -8.98
N VAL A 214 -6.13 0.51 -8.94
CA VAL A 214 -6.70 1.60 -9.76
C VAL A 214 -6.16 3.00 -9.41
N ASN A 215 -5.53 3.16 -8.24
CA ASN A 215 -4.99 4.43 -7.79
C ASN A 215 -3.53 4.67 -8.23
N PHE A 216 -2.88 3.66 -8.81
CA PHE A 216 -1.54 3.82 -9.35
C PHE A 216 -1.57 4.53 -10.72
N ASP A 217 -0.46 5.20 -11.04
CA ASP A 217 -0.24 5.86 -12.33
C ASP A 217 -0.48 4.88 -13.48
N GLU A 218 -1.22 5.34 -14.50
CA GLU A 218 -1.66 4.46 -15.58
C GLU A 218 -0.49 3.85 -16.35
N ALA A 219 0.58 4.63 -16.62
CA ALA A 219 1.74 4.11 -17.33
C ALA A 219 2.45 3.00 -16.52
N ALA A 220 2.55 3.16 -15.21
CA ALA A 220 3.09 2.12 -14.32
C ALA A 220 2.23 0.86 -14.33
N ARG A 221 0.89 1.00 -14.22
CA ARG A 221 -0.06 -0.12 -14.28
C ARG A 221 0.05 -0.88 -15.60
N LEU A 222 -0.05 -0.19 -16.74
CA LEU A 222 0.03 -0.81 -18.06
C LEU A 222 1.34 -1.57 -18.27
N ARG A 223 2.46 -1.02 -17.79
CA ARG A 223 3.77 -1.68 -17.85
C ARG A 223 3.78 -2.97 -17.04
N VAL A 224 3.31 -2.93 -15.79
CA VAL A 224 3.27 -4.11 -14.93
C VAL A 224 2.29 -5.15 -15.45
N GLU A 225 1.08 -4.75 -15.85
CA GLU A 225 0.08 -5.63 -16.46
C GLU A 225 0.66 -6.32 -17.71
N ASN A 226 1.35 -5.60 -18.59
CA ASN A 226 2.01 -6.20 -19.75
C ASN A 226 3.09 -7.24 -19.34
N ARG A 227 3.85 -7.00 -18.26
CA ARG A 227 4.80 -7.98 -17.71
C ARG A 227 4.09 -9.22 -17.16
N LEU A 228 2.99 -9.04 -16.43
CA LEU A 228 2.17 -10.13 -15.89
C LEU A 228 1.59 -10.97 -17.03
N ILE A 229 1.04 -10.34 -18.06
CA ILE A 229 0.50 -10.98 -19.26
C ILE A 229 1.60 -11.75 -20.00
N ARG A 230 2.79 -11.16 -20.17
CA ARG A 230 3.94 -11.87 -20.75
C ARG A 230 4.30 -13.11 -19.94
N SER A 231 4.33 -12.99 -18.61
CA SER A 231 4.57 -14.13 -17.73
C SER A 231 3.52 -15.23 -17.91
N VAL A 232 2.23 -14.87 -17.98
CA VAL A 232 1.16 -15.83 -18.28
C VAL A 232 1.38 -16.51 -19.63
N ARG A 233 1.77 -15.78 -20.68
CA ARG A 233 2.10 -16.36 -22.01
C ARG A 233 3.20 -17.41 -21.90
N ASP A 234 4.23 -17.14 -21.12
CA ASP A 234 5.36 -18.05 -20.86
C ASP A 234 4.99 -19.22 -19.90
N GLY A 235 3.78 -19.20 -19.33
CA GLY A 235 3.29 -20.14 -18.33
C GLY A 235 3.31 -21.61 -18.76
N ARG A 236 3.91 -22.48 -17.96
CA ARG A 236 3.96 -23.92 -18.22
C ARG A 236 3.92 -24.67 -16.89
N TRP A 237 3.02 -25.64 -16.78
CA TRP A 237 2.91 -26.51 -15.62
C TRP A 237 3.08 -27.96 -16.06
N ASP A 238 4.07 -28.61 -15.48
CA ASP A 238 4.33 -30.02 -15.70
C ASP A 238 3.58 -30.82 -14.62
N THR A 239 2.49 -31.46 -15.03
CA THR A 239 1.61 -32.24 -14.14
C THR A 239 2.31 -33.51 -13.62
N ASN A 240 3.27 -34.08 -14.36
CA ASN A 240 3.96 -35.30 -13.94
C ASN A 240 4.96 -35.02 -12.82
N THR A 241 5.68 -33.89 -12.91
CA THR A 241 6.68 -33.52 -11.88
C THR A 241 6.14 -32.55 -10.83
N GLU A 242 4.89 -32.12 -10.96
CA GLU A 242 4.26 -31.07 -10.17
C GLU A 242 5.11 -29.78 -10.10
N LYS A 243 5.66 -29.36 -11.25
CA LYS A 243 6.55 -28.19 -11.31
C LYS A 243 6.03 -27.11 -12.24
N LEU A 244 6.13 -25.89 -11.75
CA LEU A 244 5.96 -24.69 -12.56
C LEU A 244 7.25 -24.44 -13.35
N ARG A 245 7.19 -24.61 -14.67
CA ARG A 245 8.32 -24.45 -15.59
C ARG A 245 8.45 -23.03 -16.13
N GLY A 246 7.37 -22.26 -16.11
CA GLY A 246 7.33 -20.88 -16.57
C GLY A 246 6.10 -20.13 -16.04
N GLY A 247 6.13 -18.81 -16.09
CA GLY A 247 4.97 -17.96 -15.74
C GLY A 247 4.71 -17.73 -14.26
N ALA A 248 5.73 -17.87 -13.41
CA ALA A 248 5.62 -17.69 -11.96
C ALA A 248 5.15 -16.30 -11.52
N LEU A 249 5.53 -15.24 -12.24
CA LEU A 249 5.06 -13.90 -11.90
C LEU A 249 3.56 -13.75 -12.20
N GLY A 250 3.08 -14.31 -13.31
CA GLY A 250 1.68 -14.24 -13.73
C GLY A 250 0.69 -14.74 -12.67
N THR A 251 1.06 -15.78 -11.90
CA THR A 251 0.21 -16.40 -10.87
C THR A 251 -0.14 -15.47 -9.70
N TRP A 252 0.58 -14.36 -9.54
CA TRP A 252 0.31 -13.37 -8.49
C TRP A 252 -0.83 -12.40 -8.85
N SER A 253 -1.37 -12.47 -10.07
CA SER A 253 -2.30 -11.46 -10.56
C SER A 253 -3.71 -11.56 -9.97
N GLN A 254 -4.07 -12.67 -9.30
CA GLN A 254 -5.44 -12.99 -8.90
C GLN A 254 -6.20 -11.80 -8.27
N ASP A 255 -5.61 -11.14 -7.28
CA ASP A 255 -6.30 -10.07 -6.53
C ASP A 255 -6.42 -8.76 -7.30
N ILE A 256 -5.61 -8.57 -8.35
CA ILE A 256 -5.57 -7.33 -9.14
C ILE A 256 -6.25 -7.46 -10.52
N VAL A 257 -6.48 -8.68 -11.02
CA VAL A 257 -7.16 -8.93 -12.30
C VAL A 257 -8.51 -8.19 -12.43
N PRO A 258 -9.38 -8.12 -11.39
CA PRO A 258 -10.62 -7.35 -11.47
C PRO A 258 -10.42 -5.88 -11.83
N TYR A 259 -9.22 -5.33 -11.55
CA TYR A 259 -8.85 -3.93 -11.70
C TYR A 259 -7.90 -3.64 -12.88
N PHE A 260 -7.61 -4.65 -13.72
CA PHE A 260 -6.75 -4.48 -14.89
C PHE A 260 -7.31 -3.46 -15.89
N SER A 261 -6.40 -2.69 -16.50
CA SER A 261 -6.67 -1.96 -17.75
C SER A 261 -6.62 -2.90 -18.97
N LEU A 262 -5.69 -3.86 -18.98
CA LEU A 262 -5.38 -4.77 -20.09
C LEU A 262 -6.15 -6.11 -20.01
N LYS A 263 -7.44 -6.06 -19.65
CA LYS A 263 -8.27 -7.27 -19.49
C LYS A 263 -8.35 -8.10 -20.78
N LYS A 264 -8.48 -7.44 -21.93
CA LYS A 264 -8.59 -8.12 -23.24
C LYS A 264 -7.30 -8.85 -23.61
N GLU A 265 -6.16 -8.25 -23.33
CA GLU A 265 -4.84 -8.78 -23.61
C GLU A 265 -4.52 -9.98 -22.72
N MET A 266 -4.88 -9.90 -21.43
CA MET A 266 -4.80 -11.02 -20.49
C MET A 266 -5.69 -12.18 -20.94
N LEU A 267 -6.96 -11.90 -21.25
CA LEU A 267 -7.90 -12.90 -21.74
C LEU A 267 -7.44 -13.54 -23.06
N GLY A 268 -6.85 -12.75 -23.95
CA GLY A 268 -6.23 -13.23 -25.19
C GLY A 268 -5.05 -14.16 -24.93
N ALA A 269 -4.19 -13.84 -23.96
CA ALA A 269 -3.09 -14.72 -23.55
C ALA A 269 -3.60 -16.05 -23.00
N ILE A 270 -4.61 -16.03 -22.12
CA ILE A 270 -5.25 -17.22 -21.56
C ILE A 270 -5.86 -18.09 -22.66
N THR A 271 -6.65 -17.47 -23.55
CA THR A 271 -7.33 -18.15 -24.65
C THR A 271 -6.32 -18.83 -25.59
N ALA A 272 -5.22 -18.14 -25.92
CA ALA A 272 -4.18 -18.70 -26.78
C ALA A 272 -3.50 -19.93 -26.17
N LYS A 273 -3.32 -19.97 -24.85
CA LYS A 273 -2.73 -21.12 -24.15
C LYS A 273 -3.69 -22.30 -24.08
N LEU A 274 -4.97 -22.05 -23.82
CA LEU A 274 -6.01 -23.07 -23.89
C LEU A 274 -6.14 -23.67 -25.30
N ALA A 275 -5.86 -22.87 -26.35
CA ALA A 275 -5.85 -23.33 -27.74
C ALA A 275 -4.55 -24.06 -28.15
N SER A 276 -3.56 -24.13 -27.27
CA SER A 276 -2.27 -24.74 -27.58
C SER A 276 -2.38 -26.26 -27.69
N ARG A 277 -1.51 -26.88 -28.51
CA ARG A 277 -1.34 -28.35 -28.52
C ARG A 277 -0.43 -28.85 -27.40
N ASP A 278 0.21 -27.92 -26.70
CA ASP A 278 1.13 -28.19 -25.61
C ASP A 278 0.35 -28.33 -24.30
N SER A 279 0.33 -29.55 -23.77
CA SER A 279 -0.41 -29.88 -22.55
C SER A 279 0.02 -29.06 -21.34
N GLU A 280 1.31 -28.72 -21.22
CA GLU A 280 1.81 -27.96 -20.07
C GLU A 280 1.25 -26.54 -20.03
N GLN A 281 0.94 -25.97 -21.20
CA GLN A 281 0.37 -24.64 -21.30
C GLN A 281 -1.11 -24.62 -20.90
N ILE A 282 -1.85 -25.67 -21.28
CA ILE A 282 -3.24 -25.85 -20.85
C ILE A 282 -3.27 -26.07 -19.34
N ASP A 283 -2.42 -26.97 -18.83
CA ASP A 283 -2.38 -27.30 -17.39
C ASP A 283 -2.02 -26.07 -16.55
N TYR A 284 -1.12 -25.21 -17.03
CA TYR A 284 -0.82 -23.94 -16.37
C TYR A 284 -2.07 -23.06 -16.22
N VAL A 285 -2.86 -22.92 -17.29
CA VAL A 285 -4.09 -22.12 -17.24
C VAL A 285 -5.08 -22.74 -16.27
N MET A 286 -5.34 -24.04 -16.39
CA MET A 286 -6.31 -24.73 -15.54
C MET A 286 -5.94 -24.64 -14.06
N LYS A 287 -4.65 -24.76 -13.73
CA LYS A 287 -4.18 -24.72 -12.35
C LYS A 287 -4.18 -23.32 -11.74
N TYR A 288 -3.78 -22.30 -12.49
CA TYR A 288 -3.46 -20.99 -11.90
C TYR A 288 -4.38 -19.85 -12.33
N VAL A 289 -4.94 -19.90 -13.55
CA VAL A 289 -5.43 -18.69 -14.22
C VAL A 289 -6.90 -18.78 -14.63
N PHE A 290 -7.45 -19.99 -14.79
CA PHE A 290 -8.80 -20.19 -15.32
C PHE A 290 -9.88 -19.53 -14.46
N SER A 291 -9.72 -19.52 -13.14
CA SER A 291 -10.67 -18.92 -12.20
C SER A 291 -10.84 -17.41 -12.38
N TRP A 292 -9.89 -16.72 -13.02
CA TRP A 292 -9.94 -15.26 -13.21
C TRP A 292 -10.72 -14.83 -14.45
N VAL A 293 -11.11 -15.79 -15.30
CA VAL A 293 -11.71 -15.51 -16.61
C VAL A 293 -13.00 -14.69 -16.52
N SER A 294 -13.79 -14.89 -15.46
CA SER A 294 -15.01 -14.12 -15.19
C SER A 294 -14.73 -12.65 -14.84
N ASP A 295 -13.58 -12.35 -14.25
CA ASP A 295 -13.17 -10.99 -13.91
C ASP A 295 -12.65 -10.21 -15.13
N LEU A 296 -12.30 -10.93 -16.20
CA LEU A 296 -11.76 -10.38 -17.45
C LEU A 296 -12.84 -10.04 -18.48
N ALA A 297 -14.03 -10.64 -18.39
CA ALA A 297 -15.15 -10.36 -19.30
C ALA A 297 -16.52 -10.61 -18.65
N GLU A 298 -17.50 -9.76 -18.98
CA GLU A 298 -18.87 -9.88 -18.46
C GLU A 298 -19.61 -11.13 -18.95
N ALA A 299 -19.22 -11.65 -20.11
CA ALA A 299 -19.79 -12.85 -20.72
C ALA A 299 -18.73 -13.60 -21.52
N MET A 300 -18.99 -14.87 -21.82
CA MET A 300 -18.06 -15.74 -22.54
C MET A 300 -17.67 -15.16 -23.92
N PRO A 301 -16.40 -14.78 -24.12
CA PRO A 301 -15.93 -14.28 -25.40
C PRO A 301 -16.00 -15.37 -26.48
N PRO A 302 -16.35 -15.03 -27.74
CA PRO A 302 -16.47 -16.02 -28.81
C PRO A 302 -15.23 -16.90 -29.03
N ALA A 303 -14.04 -16.31 -28.96
CA ALA A 303 -12.78 -17.04 -29.13
C ALA A 303 -12.55 -18.06 -28.01
N LEU A 304 -12.83 -17.68 -26.76
CA LEU A 304 -12.75 -18.60 -25.63
C LEU A 304 -13.80 -19.71 -25.75
N GLY A 305 -15.04 -19.36 -26.09
CA GLY A 305 -16.11 -20.35 -26.30
C GLY A 305 -15.76 -21.38 -27.37
N PHE A 306 -15.10 -20.97 -28.46
CA PHE A 306 -14.60 -21.89 -29.47
C PHE A 306 -13.58 -22.88 -28.90
N VAL A 307 -12.58 -22.38 -28.17
CA VAL A 307 -11.53 -23.21 -27.57
C VAL A 307 -12.08 -24.19 -26.52
N LEU A 308 -13.00 -23.72 -25.66
CA LEU A 308 -13.67 -24.59 -24.68
C LEU A 308 -14.47 -25.69 -25.36
N LYS A 309 -15.26 -25.33 -26.40
CA LYS A 309 -16.03 -26.30 -27.18
C LYS A 309 -15.11 -27.33 -27.86
N ASP A 310 -14.00 -26.91 -28.44
CA ASP A 310 -13.06 -27.79 -29.12
C ASP A 310 -12.40 -28.76 -28.13
N GLY A 311 -11.97 -28.28 -26.96
CA GLY A 311 -11.42 -29.14 -25.89
C GLY A 311 -12.41 -30.19 -25.40
N LEU A 312 -13.68 -29.79 -25.17
CA LEU A 312 -14.75 -30.71 -24.78
C LEU A 312 -15.02 -31.78 -25.86
N ASN A 313 -15.10 -31.38 -27.15
CA ASN A 313 -15.32 -32.32 -28.24
C ASN A 313 -14.13 -33.26 -28.48
N ALA A 314 -12.92 -32.83 -28.11
CA ALA A 314 -11.73 -33.67 -28.12
C ALA A 314 -11.71 -34.68 -26.95
N GLY A 315 -12.65 -34.59 -26.02
CA GLY A 315 -12.71 -35.45 -24.84
C GLY A 315 -11.66 -35.13 -23.78
N ASP A 316 -11.14 -33.89 -23.76
CA ASP A 316 -10.15 -33.45 -22.78
C ASP A 316 -10.83 -33.09 -21.45
N GLU A 317 -10.68 -33.99 -20.47
CA GLU A 317 -11.31 -33.92 -19.14
C GLU A 317 -11.03 -32.61 -18.40
N ARG A 318 -9.87 -31.99 -18.63
CA ARG A 318 -9.49 -30.72 -18.00
C ARG A 318 -10.53 -29.61 -18.25
N PHE A 319 -11.07 -29.54 -19.46
CA PHE A 319 -12.07 -28.54 -19.83
C PHE A 319 -13.43 -28.82 -19.19
N TRP A 320 -13.81 -30.09 -19.09
CA TRP A 320 -15.06 -30.50 -18.46
C TRP A 320 -15.03 -30.28 -16.95
N GLU A 321 -13.94 -30.67 -16.27
CA GLU A 321 -13.74 -30.41 -14.85
C GLU A 321 -13.77 -28.91 -14.57
N ALA A 322 -13.07 -28.12 -15.40
CA ALA A 322 -13.01 -26.68 -15.23
C ALA A 322 -14.38 -26.00 -15.23
N LEU A 323 -15.23 -26.39 -16.18
CA LEU A 323 -16.59 -25.88 -16.30
C LEU A 323 -17.56 -26.48 -15.26
N THR A 324 -17.26 -27.66 -14.71
CA THR A 324 -18.08 -28.31 -13.69
C THR A 324 -17.85 -27.68 -12.32
N PHE A 325 -16.59 -27.49 -11.92
CA PHE A 325 -16.24 -27.06 -10.56
C PHE A 325 -16.10 -25.55 -10.44
N TRP A 326 -15.68 -24.86 -11.50
CA TRP A 326 -15.41 -23.42 -11.48
C TRP A 326 -15.97 -22.74 -12.74
N PRO A 327 -17.29 -22.84 -13.01
CA PRO A 327 -17.90 -22.22 -14.17
C PRO A 327 -17.70 -20.68 -14.11
N PRO A 328 -17.05 -20.05 -15.12
CA PRO A 328 -16.81 -18.61 -15.07
C PRO A 328 -18.09 -17.77 -15.19
N TRP A 329 -19.13 -18.31 -15.83
CA TRP A 329 -20.45 -17.70 -15.95
C TRP A 329 -21.55 -18.76 -15.77
N PRO A 330 -22.78 -18.37 -15.43
CA PRO A 330 -23.92 -19.29 -15.37
C PRO A 330 -24.11 -20.08 -16.68
N ALA A 331 -24.43 -21.37 -16.58
CA ALA A 331 -24.48 -22.26 -17.75
C ALA A 331 -25.54 -21.88 -18.80
N ASP A 332 -26.61 -21.21 -18.38
CA ASP A 332 -27.67 -20.69 -19.25
C ASP A 332 -27.22 -19.48 -20.10
N THR A 333 -26.10 -18.85 -19.75
CA THR A 333 -25.50 -17.77 -20.55
C THR A 333 -24.45 -18.28 -21.55
N TRP A 334 -24.14 -19.57 -21.56
CA TRP A 334 -23.11 -20.11 -22.45
C TRP A 334 -23.61 -20.21 -23.90
N PRO A 335 -22.72 -20.04 -24.90
CA PRO A 335 -23.07 -20.34 -26.29
C PRO A 335 -23.60 -21.78 -26.41
N SER A 336 -24.70 -21.96 -27.14
CA SER A 336 -25.39 -23.26 -27.26
C SER A 336 -24.46 -24.40 -27.72
N GLY A 337 -23.46 -24.09 -28.56
CA GLY A 337 -22.45 -25.05 -29.00
C GLY A 337 -21.52 -25.54 -27.88
N VAL A 338 -21.20 -24.67 -26.90
CA VAL A 338 -20.41 -25.03 -25.72
C VAL A 338 -21.26 -25.86 -24.76
N LEU A 339 -22.47 -25.40 -24.46
CA LEU A 339 -23.39 -26.10 -23.57
C LEU A 339 -23.71 -27.52 -24.07
N LYS A 340 -23.92 -27.68 -25.38
CA LYS A 340 -24.10 -28.99 -26.00
C LYS A 340 -22.86 -29.87 -25.83
N ALA A 341 -21.67 -29.35 -26.16
CA ALA A 341 -20.43 -30.12 -26.03
C ALA A 341 -20.14 -30.53 -24.57
N PHE A 342 -20.53 -29.69 -23.61
CA PHE A 342 -20.41 -29.99 -22.18
C PHE A 342 -21.36 -31.10 -21.74
N ASN A 343 -22.64 -31.03 -22.15
CA ASN A 343 -23.63 -32.06 -21.80
C ASN A 343 -23.37 -33.41 -22.49
N ASP A 344 -22.85 -33.38 -23.72
CA ASP A 344 -22.53 -34.57 -24.51
C ASP A 344 -21.10 -35.10 -24.25
N PHE A 345 -20.38 -34.54 -23.26
CA PHE A 345 -18.97 -34.81 -23.02
C PHE A 345 -18.69 -36.30 -22.79
N LYS A 346 -17.62 -36.79 -23.42
CA LYS A 346 -17.08 -38.14 -23.22
C LYS A 346 -15.57 -38.04 -23.14
N ALA A 347 -15.01 -38.46 -22.01
CA ALA A 347 -13.56 -38.48 -21.84
C ALA A 347 -12.92 -39.42 -22.87
N VAL A 348 -11.86 -38.93 -23.52
CA VAL A 348 -10.96 -39.76 -24.31
C VAL A 348 -9.83 -40.18 -23.40
N GLU A 349 -9.72 -41.47 -23.11
CA GLU A 349 -8.61 -42.02 -22.33
C GLU A 349 -7.29 -41.63 -23.01
N LYS A 350 -6.42 -40.90 -22.29
CA LYS A 350 -5.05 -40.69 -22.75
C LYS A 350 -4.38 -42.06 -22.78
N PRO A 351 -3.73 -42.47 -23.88
CA PRO A 351 -2.92 -43.68 -23.85
C PRO A 351 -1.90 -43.54 -22.73
N ALA A 352 -1.79 -44.58 -21.89
CA ALA A 352 -0.78 -44.62 -20.84
C ALA A 352 0.58 -44.32 -21.48
N SER A 353 1.28 -43.32 -20.92
CA SER A 353 2.64 -42.95 -21.34
C SER A 353 3.56 -44.17 -21.21
N SER A 354 3.72 -44.93 -22.28
CA SER A 354 4.67 -46.03 -22.37
C SER A 354 6.00 -45.50 -22.87
N PHE A 355 6.75 -44.79 -22.03
CA PHE A 355 8.17 -44.53 -22.22
C PHE A 355 8.84 -44.40 -20.84
N ASP A 356 9.04 -45.55 -20.18
CA ASP A 356 10.26 -45.75 -19.40
C ASP A 356 11.37 -45.96 -20.44
N ASP A 357 12.08 -44.90 -20.78
CA ASP A 357 13.33 -44.97 -21.55
C ASP A 357 14.47 -44.50 -20.63
N ASP A 358 14.46 -45.00 -19.39
CA ASP A 358 15.61 -45.05 -18.49
C ASP A 358 16.18 -46.48 -18.53
N ASP A 359 16.84 -46.84 -19.64
CA ASP A 359 17.90 -47.86 -19.66
C ASP A 359 18.63 -47.88 -21.02
N ILE A 360 19.43 -46.83 -21.29
CA ILE A 360 20.61 -47.00 -22.16
C ILE A 360 21.81 -46.38 -21.45
N PRO A 361 22.67 -47.18 -20.80
CA PRO A 361 23.91 -46.70 -20.22
C PRO A 361 24.98 -46.59 -21.30
N PHE A 362 25.38 -45.38 -21.70
CA PHE A 362 26.71 -45.10 -22.27
C PHE A 362 27.20 -43.69 -21.93
#